data_AF-A0A3L6M0F0-F1
#
_entry.id   AF-A0A3L6M0F0-F1
#
_cell.length_a   1.000
_cell.length_b   1.000
_cell.length_c   1.000
_cell.angle_alpha   90.00
_cell.angle_beta   90.00
_cell.angle_gamma   90.00
#
_symmetry.space_group_name_H-M   'P 1'
#
loop_
_entity.id
_entity.type
_entity.pdbx_description
1 polymer ?
#
loop_
_entity_poly.entity_id
_entity_poly.type
_entity_poly.pdbx_seq_one_letter_code
_entity_poly.pdbx_strand_id
1 'polypeptide(L)'
;MKSLPLLVAALLPLASPAFAADPVKVDVYLAGELKQSVSLVGPNSSTRFSPIGQPGTTIELRLVAPEPLILDMKETTTEGGIAETTGRIKLPTPGSSYAVSEAKDAKFHSPYVLVRRD
;
A
#
# COMPACT_ATOMS: atom_id res chain seq x y z
N MET A 1 -31.57 -51.78 33.57
CA MET A 1 -30.33 -51.80 32.77
C MET A 1 -30.56 -51.00 31.50
N LYS A 2 -29.70 -49.99 31.26
CA LYS A 2 -29.29 -49.41 29.94
C LYS A 2 -30.41 -48.70 29.13
N SER A 3 -30.25 -47.50 28.55
CA SER A 3 -29.08 -46.65 28.29
C SER A 3 -29.59 -45.25 27.88
N LEU A 4 -28.91 -44.21 28.36
CA LEU A 4 -29.12 -42.80 27.98
C LEU A 4 -28.45 -42.53 26.62
N PRO A 5 -29.11 -41.93 25.61
CA PRO A 5 -28.41 -41.49 24.41
C PRO A 5 -27.84 -40.08 24.65
N LEU A 6 -26.51 -40.02 24.83
CA LEU A 6 -25.74 -38.78 24.83
C LEU A 6 -25.64 -38.29 23.37
N LEU A 7 -26.45 -37.31 22.99
CA LEU A 7 -26.31 -36.63 21.69
C LEU A 7 -25.22 -35.55 21.81
N VAL A 8 -23.99 -35.92 21.47
CA VAL A 8 -22.89 -34.97 21.27
C VAL A 8 -23.10 -34.29 19.92
N ALA A 9 -23.62 -33.07 19.93
CA ALA A 9 -23.65 -32.20 18.76
C ALA A 9 -22.22 -31.69 18.51
N ALA A 10 -21.55 -32.27 17.50
CA ALA A 10 -20.28 -31.76 17.02
C ALA A 10 -20.51 -30.40 16.34
N LEU A 11 -20.13 -29.31 17.02
CA LEU A 11 -19.91 -28.02 16.35
C LEU A 11 -18.72 -28.19 15.40
N LEU A 12 -18.98 -28.16 14.10
CA LEU A 12 -17.95 -27.91 13.09
C LEU A 12 -17.57 -26.42 13.20
N PRO A 13 -16.36 -26.05 13.66
CA PRO A 13 -15.85 -24.73 13.33
C PRO A 13 -15.59 -24.74 11.83
N LEU A 14 -16.45 -24.05 11.06
CA LEU A 14 -16.10 -23.62 9.72
C LEU A 14 -14.88 -22.72 9.89
N ALA A 15 -13.68 -23.28 9.73
CA ALA A 15 -12.46 -22.53 9.56
C ALA A 15 -12.67 -21.64 8.34
N SER A 16 -13.03 -20.39 8.58
CA SER A 16 -13.06 -19.38 7.53
C SER A 16 -11.66 -19.36 6.92
N PRO A 17 -11.49 -19.50 5.59
CA PRO A 17 -10.18 -19.29 5.00
C PRO A 17 -9.80 -17.84 5.28
N ALA A 18 -8.93 -17.65 6.26
CA ALA A 18 -8.19 -16.41 6.41
C ALA A 18 -7.29 -16.33 5.17
N PHE A 19 -7.79 -15.73 4.09
CA PHE A 19 -6.96 -15.35 2.98
C PHE A 19 -5.94 -14.35 3.53
N ALA A 20 -4.72 -14.82 3.77
CA ALA A 20 -3.59 -13.94 3.94
C ALA A 20 -3.49 -13.16 2.63
N ALA A 21 -3.86 -11.87 2.66
CA ALA A 21 -3.61 -11.01 1.53
C ALA A 21 -2.10 -10.93 1.36
N ASP A 22 -1.59 -11.37 0.21
CA ASP A 22 -0.15 -11.34 -0.04
C ASP A 22 0.37 -9.90 0.11
N PRO A 23 1.46 -9.69 0.87
CA PRO A 23 2.02 -8.37 1.07
C PRO A 23 2.51 -7.81 -0.25
N VAL A 24 2.00 -6.64 -0.63
CA VAL A 24 2.50 -5.92 -1.81
C VAL A 24 3.65 -5.02 -1.40
N LYS A 25 4.81 -5.21 -2.04
CA LYS A 25 6.01 -4.41 -1.78
C LYS A 25 6.19 -3.34 -2.83
N VAL A 26 6.46 -2.12 -2.38
CA VAL A 26 6.64 -0.94 -3.22
C VAL A 26 7.90 -0.23 -2.78
N ASP A 27 8.82 -0.04 -3.73
CA ASP A 27 10.02 0.75 -3.54
C ASP A 27 9.79 2.16 -4.10
N VAL A 28 10.16 3.18 -3.33
CA VAL A 28 10.01 4.59 -3.68
C VAL A 28 11.39 5.18 -3.93
N TYR A 29 11.63 5.61 -5.16
CA TYR A 29 12.87 6.21 -5.61
C TYR A 29 12.71 7.70 -5.84
N LEU A 30 13.80 8.43 -5.63
CA LEU A 30 13.93 9.84 -6.01
C LEU A 30 15.35 10.05 -6.53
N ALA A 31 15.48 10.68 -7.70
CA ALA A 31 16.78 10.95 -8.34
C ALA A 31 17.66 9.69 -8.48
N GLY A 32 17.04 8.52 -8.71
CA GLY A 32 17.74 7.24 -8.84
C GLY A 32 18.10 6.55 -7.52
N GLU A 33 17.87 7.18 -6.37
CA GLU A 33 18.15 6.60 -5.05
C GLU A 33 16.89 6.05 -4.39
N LEU A 34 17.00 4.87 -3.76
CA LEU A 34 15.94 4.31 -2.94
C LEU A 34 15.75 5.17 -1.69
N LYS A 35 14.55 5.75 -1.53
CA LYS A 35 14.21 6.57 -0.36
C LYS A 35 13.41 5.80 0.68
N GLN A 36 12.57 4.86 0.27
CA GLN A 36 11.79 4.02 1.17
C GLN A 36 11.39 2.71 0.47
N SER A 37 11.37 1.61 1.22
CA SER A 37 10.70 0.36 0.83
C SER A 37 9.50 0.14 1.75
N VAL A 38 8.35 -0.15 1.17
CA VAL A 38 7.06 -0.26 1.86
C VAL A 38 6.47 -1.63 1.59
N SER A 39 5.85 -2.22 2.61
CA SER A 39 5.01 -3.41 2.48
C SER A 39 3.58 -3.07 2.92
N LEU A 40 2.60 -3.24 2.03
CA LEU A 40 1.18 -3.01 2.29
C LEU A 40 0.44 -4.36 2.31
N VAL A 41 -0.37 -4.58 3.35
CA VAL A 41 -1.08 -5.86 3.56
C VAL A 41 -2.56 -5.58 3.71
N GLY A 42 -3.35 -6.12 2.78
CA GLY A 42 -4.81 -6.04 2.81
C GLY A 42 -5.39 -4.70 2.32
N PRO A 43 -6.67 -4.70 1.89
CA PRO A 43 -7.32 -3.53 1.31
C PRO A 43 -7.33 -2.33 2.27
N ASN A 44 -7.16 -1.12 1.73
CA ASN A 44 -7.12 0.13 2.49
C ASN A 44 -5.96 0.26 3.50
N SER A 45 -5.00 -0.67 3.51
CA SER A 45 -3.78 -0.47 4.29
C SER A 45 -3.05 0.78 3.80
N SER A 46 -2.55 1.58 4.73
CA SER A 46 -1.74 2.74 4.41
C SER A 46 -0.47 2.76 5.22
N THR A 47 0.55 3.39 4.65
CA THR A 47 1.77 3.75 5.37
C THR A 47 2.04 5.22 5.16
N ARG A 48 2.63 5.86 6.17
CA ARG A 48 3.09 7.23 6.10
C ARG A 48 4.54 7.29 6.55
N PHE A 49 5.36 7.98 5.78
CA PHE A 49 6.78 8.12 6.06
C PHE A 49 7.32 9.44 5.50
N SER A 50 8.45 9.91 6.05
CA SER A 50 9.20 11.02 5.49
C SER A 50 10.35 10.46 4.66
N PRO A 51 10.45 10.79 3.35
CA PRO A 51 11.52 10.26 2.50
C PRO A 51 12.90 10.67 3.00
N ILE A 52 13.86 9.75 2.91
CA ILE A 52 15.25 10.02 3.32
C ILE A 52 15.82 11.20 2.51
N GLY A 53 16.30 12.22 3.23
CA GLY A 53 16.88 13.42 2.61
C GLY A 53 15.85 14.46 2.16
N GLN A 54 14.57 14.30 2.48
CA GLN A 54 13.53 15.33 2.29
C GLN A 54 12.85 15.70 3.62
N PRO A 55 13.50 16.51 4.47
CA PRO A 55 12.87 17.04 5.67
C PRO A 55 11.68 17.93 5.30
N GLY A 56 10.59 17.86 6.06
CA GLY A 56 9.38 18.65 5.79
C GLY A 56 8.45 18.06 4.73
N THR A 57 8.85 16.95 4.08
CA THR A 57 7.98 16.17 3.19
C THR A 57 7.51 14.90 3.87
N THR A 58 6.22 14.60 3.71
CA THR A 58 5.57 13.37 4.17
C THR A 58 4.87 12.72 2.99
N ILE A 59 5.17 11.46 2.74
CA ILE A 59 4.45 10.63 1.76
C ILE A 59 3.55 9.66 2.51
N GLU A 60 2.31 9.56 2.06
CA GLU A 60 1.37 8.53 2.46
C GLU A 60 0.98 7.70 1.24
N LEU A 61 1.17 6.38 1.33
CA LEU A 61 0.75 5.43 0.31
C LEU A 61 -0.41 4.62 0.88
N ARG A 62 -1.54 4.59 0.17
CA ARG A 62 -2.71 3.81 0.54
C ARG A 62 -3.03 2.78 -0.54
N LEU A 63 -3.16 1.52 -0.14
CA LEU A 63 -3.57 0.43 -1.01
C LEU A 63 -5.06 0.54 -1.34
N VAL A 64 -5.37 0.81 -2.60
CA VAL A 64 -6.75 0.82 -3.12
C VAL A 64 -7.12 -0.58 -3.62
N ALA A 65 -6.23 -1.21 -4.38
CA ALA A 65 -6.41 -2.57 -4.89
C ALA A 65 -5.06 -3.30 -4.99
N PRO A 66 -4.98 -4.59 -4.63
CA PRO A 66 -3.74 -5.37 -4.74
C PRO A 66 -3.43 -5.82 -6.17
N GLU A 67 -4.44 -6.13 -6.99
CA GLU A 67 -4.27 -6.60 -8.36
C GLU A 67 -5.32 -6.01 -9.33
N PRO A 68 -4.89 -5.26 -10.38
CA PRO A 68 -3.57 -4.64 -10.51
C PRO A 68 -3.29 -3.73 -9.31
N LEU A 69 -2.03 -3.51 -8.98
CA LEU A 69 -1.67 -2.69 -7.82
C LEU A 69 -2.11 -1.25 -8.08
N ILE A 70 -3.07 -0.77 -7.30
CA ILE A 70 -3.53 0.62 -7.33
C ILE A 70 -3.26 1.22 -5.95
N LEU A 71 -2.53 2.34 -5.97
CA LEU A 71 -2.17 3.09 -4.79
C LEU A 71 -2.71 4.51 -4.93
N ASP A 72 -3.25 5.05 -3.85
CA ASP A 72 -3.38 6.50 -3.72
C ASP A 72 -2.12 6.98 -3.00
N MET A 73 -1.38 7.91 -3.63
CA MET A 73 -0.23 8.57 -3.05
C MET A 73 -0.60 10.00 -2.67
N LYS A 74 -0.40 10.34 -1.41
CA LYS A 74 -0.51 11.69 -0.89
C LYS A 74 0.86 12.20 -0.50
N GLU A 75 1.24 13.37 -0.99
CA GLU A 75 2.42 14.12 -0.57
C GLU A 75 1.95 15.35 0.20
N THR A 76 2.50 15.54 1.40
CA THR A 76 2.34 16.75 2.19
C THR A 76 3.73 17.39 2.36
N THR A 77 3.90 18.63 1.93
CA THR A 77 5.12 19.41 2.15
C THR A 77 4.84 20.59 3.08
N THR A 78 5.82 20.96 3.88
CA THR A 78 5.82 22.17 4.71
C THR A 78 6.69 23.29 4.14
N GLU A 79 7.36 23.07 2.99
CA GLU A 79 8.21 24.07 2.36
C GLU A 79 7.36 25.21 1.78
N GLY A 80 7.48 26.41 2.35
CA GLY A 80 6.71 27.58 1.91
C GLY A 80 5.25 27.61 2.39
N GLY A 81 4.83 26.67 3.24
CA GLY A 81 3.45 26.49 3.72
C GLY A 81 3.05 25.01 3.71
N ILE A 82 1.89 24.67 4.28
CA ILE A 82 1.36 23.30 4.19
C ILE A 82 0.67 23.15 2.83
N ALA A 83 1.27 22.37 1.94
CA ALA A 83 0.67 21.98 0.67
C ALA A 83 0.47 20.46 0.61
N GLU A 84 -0.69 20.03 0.12
CA GLU A 84 -1.04 18.62 -0.01
C GLU A 84 -1.39 18.31 -1.47
N THR A 85 -0.86 17.21 -1.99
CA THR A 85 -1.18 16.69 -3.33
C THR A 85 -1.49 15.21 -3.24
N THR A 86 -2.61 14.79 -3.83
CA THR A 86 -2.98 13.37 -3.89
C THR A 86 -3.12 12.94 -5.33
N GLY A 87 -2.56 11.77 -5.68
CA GLY A 87 -2.66 11.19 -7.01
C GLY A 87 -2.81 9.68 -6.96
N ARG A 88 -3.47 9.13 -7.99
CA ARG A 88 -3.66 7.69 -8.13
C ARG A 88 -2.58 7.10 -9.03
N ILE A 89 -1.94 6.05 -8.53
CA ILE A 89 -0.83 5.35 -9.17
C ILE A 89 -1.27 3.93 -9.47
N LYS A 90 -1.00 3.46 -10.70
CA LYS A 90 -1.35 2.11 -11.15
C LYS A 90 -0.10 1.38 -11.62
N LEU A 91 0.20 0.28 -10.96
CA LEU A 91 1.33 -0.61 -11.22
C LEU A 91 0.79 -1.97 -11.67
N PRO A 92 0.64 -2.20 -12.99
CA PRO A 92 -0.15 -3.31 -13.53
C PRO A 92 0.43 -4.68 -13.19
N THR A 93 1.76 -4.83 -13.20
CA THR A 93 2.46 -6.11 -13.00
C THR A 93 3.58 -5.97 -11.96
N PRO A 94 4.00 -7.05 -11.31
CA PRO A 94 5.28 -7.08 -10.60
C PRO A 94 6.43 -6.61 -11.52
N GLY A 95 7.39 -5.90 -10.95
CA GLY A 95 8.50 -5.27 -11.66
C GLY A 95 8.14 -3.98 -12.40
N SER A 96 6.85 -3.60 -12.47
CA SER A 96 6.45 -2.34 -13.11
C SER A 96 6.87 -1.13 -12.27
N SER A 97 7.12 -0.03 -12.97
CA SER A 97 7.43 1.26 -12.36
C SER A 97 6.48 2.35 -12.84
N TYR A 98 6.27 3.37 -12.02
CA TYR A 98 5.46 4.54 -12.36
C TYR A 98 6.15 5.82 -11.89
N ALA A 99 6.41 6.74 -12.82
CA ALA A 99 6.89 8.07 -12.51
C ALA A 99 5.71 8.97 -12.13
N VAL A 100 5.72 9.52 -10.92
CA VAL A 100 4.58 10.32 -10.43
C VAL A 100 4.41 11.64 -11.19
N SER A 101 5.44 12.10 -11.89
CA SER A 101 5.38 13.23 -12.81
C SER A 101 4.46 12.98 -14.01
N GLU A 102 4.15 11.71 -14.32
CA GLU A 102 3.22 11.33 -15.39
C GLU A 102 1.76 11.26 -14.91
N ALA A 103 1.51 11.48 -13.61
CA ALA A 103 0.16 11.53 -13.08
C ALA A 103 -0.61 12.72 -13.67
N LYS A 104 -1.69 12.43 -14.40
CA LYS A 104 -2.52 13.47 -15.03
C LYS A 104 -3.29 14.31 -14.01
N ASP A 105 -3.62 13.72 -12.87
CA ASP A 105 -4.53 14.29 -11.87
C ASP A 105 -3.79 14.93 -10.68
N ALA A 106 -2.46 14.83 -10.63
CA ALA A 106 -1.67 15.27 -9.49
C ALA A 106 -0.32 15.86 -9.92
N LYS A 107 0.03 17.02 -9.34
CA LYS A 107 1.34 17.65 -9.52
C LYS A 107 2.14 17.56 -8.23
N PHE A 108 2.83 16.44 -8.05
CA PHE A 108 3.73 16.24 -6.91
C PHE A 108 4.92 17.21 -6.99
N HIS A 109 5.41 17.64 -5.83
CA HIS A 109 6.54 18.57 -5.71
C HIS A 109 7.84 17.88 -6.15
N SER A 110 7.98 16.60 -5.81
CA SER A 110 9.14 15.80 -6.15
C SER A 110 8.84 14.73 -7.20
N PRO A 111 9.75 14.48 -8.16
CA PRO A 111 9.57 13.50 -9.23
C PRO A 111 9.90 12.08 -8.75
N TYR A 112 9.08 11.54 -7.85
CA TYR A 112 9.24 10.17 -7.37
C TYR A 112 8.99 9.12 -8.46
N VAL A 113 9.63 7.97 -8.32
CA VAL A 113 9.34 6.77 -9.09
C VAL A 113 8.97 5.66 -8.13
N LEU A 114 7.77 5.10 -8.28
CA LEU A 114 7.31 3.95 -7.50
C LEU A 114 7.53 2.68 -8.32
N VAL A 115 8.13 1.67 -7.70
CA VAL A 115 8.38 0.36 -8.33
C VAL A 115 7.66 -0.71 -7.53
N ARG A 116 6.80 -1.49 -8.19
CA ARG A 116 6.23 -2.70 -7.59
C ARG A 116 7.31 -3.78 -7.61
N ARG A 117 7.69 -4.30 -6.44
CA ARG A 117 8.60 -5.44 -6.38
C ARG A 117 7.91 -6.73 -6.80
N ASP A 118 8.74 -7.64 -7.30
CA ASP A 118 8.40 -9.04 -7.55
C ASP A 118 8.14 -9.82 -6.25
#